data_AF-A0A7J8TE69-F1
#
_entry.id   AF-A0A7J8TE69-F1
#
_cell.length_a   1.000
_cell.length_b   1.000
_cell.length_c   1.000
_cell.angle_alpha   90.00
_cell.angle_beta   90.00
_cell.angle_gamma   90.00
#
_symmetry.space_group_name_H-M   'P 1'
#
loop_
_entity.id
_entity.type
_entity.pdbx_description
1 polymer ?
#
loop_
_entity_poly.entity_id
_entity_poly.type
_entity_poly.pdbx_seq_one_letter_code
_entity_poly.pdbx_strand_id
1 'polypeptide(L)'
;VDDLEDIIGGHVWLGSICIFDGIWHILTKPCAWAHRALVWSGEAYLSYSLGALSAFGFITCCFIWFNNTTYPSEFYGPTGLEASQAQAFTFLISDQCLGANVESAQRPTGLGKYLMCSPTRKIVLLKGKLCTFGICVLLG
;
A
#
# COMPACT_ATOMS: atom_id res chain seq x y z
N VAL A 1 7.24 -1.45 1.78
CA VAL A 1 8.16 -2.57 2.07
C VAL A 1 8.34 -3.28 0.76
N ASP A 2 9.48 -3.06 0.15
CA ASP A 2 9.62 -3.23 -1.30
C ASP A 2 10.67 -4.31 -1.63
N ASP A 3 11.40 -4.81 -0.62
CA ASP A 3 12.41 -5.85 -0.71
C ASP A 3 12.14 -7.00 0.29
N LEU A 4 12.58 -8.22 -0.05
CA LEU A 4 12.39 -9.40 0.80
C LEU A 4 13.20 -9.33 2.11
N GLU A 5 14.37 -8.69 2.08
CA GLU A 5 15.23 -8.55 3.27
C GLU A 5 14.52 -7.78 4.38
N ASP A 6 13.83 -6.68 4.04
CA ASP A 6 13.08 -5.86 4.99
C ASP A 6 11.88 -6.64 5.58
N ILE A 7 11.20 -7.42 4.75
CA ILE A 7 10.09 -8.29 5.20
C ILE A 7 10.60 -9.32 6.21
N ILE A 8 11.70 -10.01 5.88
CA ILE A 8 12.27 -11.05 6.75
C ILE A 8 12.82 -10.42 8.03
N GLY A 9 13.58 -9.33 7.92
CA GLY A 9 14.12 -8.58 9.06
C GLY A 9 13.01 -8.10 10.00
N GLY A 10 11.91 -7.58 9.44
CA GLY A 10 10.73 -7.18 10.19
C GLY A 10 10.10 -8.35 10.97
N HIS A 11 9.98 -9.54 10.37
CA HIS A 11 9.44 -10.72 11.06
C HIS A 11 10.36 -11.23 12.17
N VAL A 12 11.68 -11.22 11.95
CA VAL A 12 12.65 -11.59 12.99
C VAL A 12 12.57 -10.63 14.18
N TRP A 13 12.46 -9.33 13.90
CA TRP A 13 12.31 -8.32 14.95
C TRP A 13 10.99 -8.47 15.70
N LEU A 14 9.87 -8.61 14.99
CA LEU A 14 8.55 -8.81 15.59
C LEU A 14 8.50 -10.09 16.44
N GLY A 15 9.03 -11.19 15.93
CA GLY A 15 9.11 -12.46 16.67
C GLY A 15 9.93 -12.33 17.95
N SER A 16 11.04 -11.60 17.90
CA SER A 16 11.85 -11.32 19.09
C SER A 16 11.07 -10.52 20.13
N ILE A 17 10.36 -9.46 19.71
CA ILE A 17 9.52 -8.65 20.60
C ILE A 17 8.41 -9.49 21.22
N CYS A 18 7.69 -10.31 20.45
CA CYS A 18 6.61 -11.13 20.97
C CYS A 18 7.08 -12.13 22.04
N ILE A 19 8.30 -12.68 21.91
CA ILE A 19 8.87 -13.59 22.92
C ILE A 19 9.20 -12.82 24.20
N PHE A 20 9.89 -11.69 24.09
CA PHE A 20 10.24 -10.87 25.26
C PHE A 20 9.00 -10.32 25.96
N ASP A 21 8.02 -9.84 25.19
CA ASP A 21 6.73 -9.34 25.70
C ASP A 21 5.91 -10.44 26.38
N GLY A 22 5.89 -11.65 25.80
CA GLY A 22 5.25 -12.82 26.41
C GLY A 22 5.88 -13.20 27.75
N ILE A 23 7.21 -13.26 27.84
CA ILE A 23 7.92 -13.53 29.09
C ILE A 23 7.61 -12.43 30.12
N TRP A 24 7.65 -11.17 29.70
CA TRP A 24 7.32 -10.03 30.55
C TRP A 24 5.90 -10.13 31.13
N HIS A 25 4.90 -10.42 30.30
CA HIS A 25 3.51 -10.58 30.73
C HIS A 25 3.27 -11.77 31.67
N ILE A 26 4.10 -12.82 31.61
CA ILE A 26 4.05 -13.95 32.55
C ILE A 26 4.63 -13.56 33.92
N LEU A 27 5.76 -12.84 33.92
CA LEU A 27 6.51 -12.55 35.14
C LEU A 27 5.96 -11.35 35.92
N THR A 28 5.19 -10.47 35.28
CA THR A 28 4.72 -9.22 35.88
C THR A 28 3.22 -9.24 36.18
N LYS A 29 2.82 -8.44 37.17
CA LYS A 29 1.40 -8.16 37.44
C LYS A 29 1.02 -6.79 36.86
N PRO A 30 -0.25 -6.58 36.46
CA PRO A 30 -0.69 -5.31 35.91
C PRO A 30 -0.42 -4.16 36.89
N CYS A 31 0.25 -3.13 36.38
CA CYS A 31 0.57 -1.93 37.15
C CYS A 31 -0.71 -1.20 37.59
N ALA A 32 -0.64 -0.44 38.69
CA ALA A 32 -1.80 0.22 39.29
C ALA A 32 -2.52 1.21 38.34
N TRP A 33 -1.81 1.80 37.40
CA TRP A 33 -2.42 2.68 36.38
C TRP A 33 -3.23 1.87 35.36
N ALA A 34 -2.69 0.75 34.87
CA ALA A 34 -3.35 -0.10 33.87
C ALA A 34 -4.61 -0.74 34.46
N HIS A 35 -4.55 -1.12 35.75
CA HIS A 35 -5.71 -1.64 36.47
C HIS A 35 -6.85 -0.61 36.58
N ARG A 36 -6.55 0.69 36.62
CA ARG A 36 -7.56 1.76 36.71
C ARG A 36 -8.10 2.20 35.35
N ALA A 37 -7.33 2.03 34.28
CA ALA A 37 -7.69 2.51 32.95
C ALA A 37 -8.50 1.49 32.14
N LEU A 38 -8.34 0.20 32.40
CA LEU A 38 -8.96 -0.88 31.61
C LEU A 38 -10.13 -1.55 32.34
N VAL A 39 -11.05 -2.12 31.56
CA VAL A 39 -12.16 -2.92 32.07
C VAL A 39 -11.74 -4.40 32.08
N TRP A 40 -11.75 -5.02 33.26
CA TRP A 40 -11.30 -6.40 33.47
C TRP A 40 -12.49 -7.37 33.40
N SER A 41 -13.08 -7.51 32.21
CA SER A 41 -14.23 -8.40 31.95
C SER A 41 -14.03 -9.18 30.64
N GLY A 42 -14.63 -10.37 30.54
CA GLY A 42 -14.61 -11.20 29.32
C GLY A 42 -15.05 -10.45 28.06
N GLU A 43 -16.17 -9.72 28.15
CA GLU A 43 -16.70 -8.89 27.07
C GLU A 43 -15.73 -7.76 26.67
N ALA A 44 -15.03 -7.18 27.65
CA ALA A 44 -14.05 -6.12 27.38
C ALA A 44 -12.84 -6.67 26.62
N TYR A 45 -12.28 -7.82 27.03
CA TYR A 45 -11.19 -8.48 26.28
C TYR A 45 -11.60 -8.83 24.84
N LEU A 46 -12.84 -9.30 24.66
CA LEU A 46 -13.38 -9.58 23.34
C LEU A 46 -13.46 -8.29 22.49
N SER A 47 -13.96 -7.19 23.07
CA SER A 47 -14.05 -5.90 22.37
C SER A 47 -12.68 -5.33 21.97
N TYR A 48 -11.65 -5.45 22.82
CA TYR A 48 -10.29 -5.01 22.50
C TYR A 48 -9.72 -5.81 21.33
N SER A 49 -9.98 -7.12 21.32
CA SER A 49 -9.55 -8.03 20.24
C SER A 49 -10.27 -7.74 18.92
N LEU A 50 -11.59 -7.49 18.96
CA LEU A 50 -12.38 -7.09 17.79
C LEU A 50 -11.91 -5.77 17.20
N GLY A 51 -11.59 -4.79 18.04
CA GLY A 51 -11.00 -3.51 17.61
C GLY A 51 -9.68 -3.71 16.87
N ALA A 52 -8.78 -4.54 17.41
CA ALA A 52 -7.51 -4.87 16.78
C ALA A 52 -7.69 -5.60 15.44
N LEU A 53 -8.60 -6.58 15.38
CA LEU A 53 -8.90 -7.32 14.14
C LEU A 53 -9.50 -6.43 13.05
N SER A 54 -10.36 -5.48 13.40
CA SER A 54 -10.90 -4.50 12.46
C SER A 54 -9.79 -3.67 11.82
N ALA A 55 -8.84 -3.19 12.61
CA ALA A 55 -7.67 -2.48 12.11
C ALA A 55 -6.79 -3.36 11.22
N PHE A 56 -6.55 -4.62 11.59
CA PHE A 56 -5.81 -5.57 10.75
C PHE A 56 -6.51 -5.81 9.40
N GLY A 57 -7.83 -5.98 9.39
CA GLY A 57 -8.60 -6.10 8.15
C GLY A 57 -8.39 -4.90 7.21
N PHE A 58 -8.45 -3.68 7.76
CA PHE A 58 -8.21 -2.47 6.98
C PHE A 58 -6.78 -2.36 6.44
N ILE A 59 -5.78 -2.70 7.25
CA ILE A 59 -4.36 -2.71 6.84
C ILE A 59 -4.15 -3.73 5.72
N THR A 60 -4.71 -4.94 5.84
CA THR A 60 -4.60 -5.98 4.80
C THR A 60 -5.27 -5.58 3.49
N CYS A 61 -6.41 -4.87 3.55
CA CYS A 61 -7.08 -4.33 2.36
C CYS A 61 -6.17 -3.35 1.60
N CYS A 62 -5.47 -2.46 2.31
CA CYS A 62 -4.51 -1.56 1.69
C CYS A 62 -3.29 -2.32 1.13
N PHE A 63 -2.79 -3.32 1.87
CA PHE A 63 -1.63 -4.10 1.46
C PHE A 63 -1.85 -4.84 0.15
N ILE A 64 -2.97 -5.57 0.02
CA ILE A 64 -3.26 -6.33 -1.19
C ILE A 64 -3.53 -5.43 -2.41
N TRP A 65 -4.04 -4.23 -2.18
CA TRP A 65 -4.36 -3.31 -3.28
C TRP A 65 -3.13 -2.62 -3.88
N PHE A 66 -2.12 -2.34 -3.05
CA PHE A 66 -0.99 -1.50 -3.44
C PHE A 66 0.37 -2.21 -3.47
N ASN A 67 0.59 -3.27 -2.69
CA ASN A 67 1.91 -3.90 -2.59
C ASN A 67 2.04 -5.10 -3.54
N ASN A 68 2.98 -5.02 -4.46
CA ASN A 68 3.32 -6.08 -5.42
C ASN A 68 4.54 -6.93 -4.99
N THR A 69 5.27 -6.56 -3.93
CA THR A 69 6.40 -7.35 -3.40
C THR A 69 5.93 -8.58 -2.63
N THR A 70 5.01 -8.39 -1.69
CA THR A 70 4.44 -9.49 -0.88
C THR A 70 3.33 -10.21 -1.63
N TYR A 71 2.62 -9.50 -2.52
CA TYR A 71 1.60 -10.04 -3.42
C TYR A 71 2.05 -9.90 -4.87
N PRO A 72 2.94 -10.79 -5.34
CA PRO A 72 3.47 -10.74 -6.70
C PRO A 72 2.38 -10.76 -7.77
N SER A 73 2.51 -9.85 -8.74
CA SER A 73 1.54 -9.66 -9.82
C SER A 73 1.38 -10.89 -10.73
N GLU A 74 2.41 -11.75 -10.76
CA GLU A 74 2.43 -13.02 -11.49
C GLU A 74 1.38 -14.00 -10.95
N PHE A 75 1.08 -13.93 -9.65
CA PHE A 75 0.13 -14.81 -8.99
C PHE A 75 -1.21 -14.14 -8.74
N TYR A 76 -1.20 -12.84 -8.39
CA TYR A 76 -2.40 -12.10 -7.96
C TYR A 76 -2.96 -11.14 -9.03
N GLY A 77 -2.32 -11.08 -10.19
CA GLY A 77 -2.65 -10.12 -11.25
C GLY A 77 -2.07 -8.72 -10.98
N PRO A 78 -2.04 -7.86 -12.00
CA PRO A 78 -1.49 -6.53 -11.86
C PRO A 78 -2.35 -5.66 -10.94
N THR A 79 -1.70 -4.87 -10.09
CA THR A 79 -2.41 -3.85 -9.30
C THR A 79 -3.08 -2.83 -10.21
N GLY A 80 -4.09 -2.10 -9.71
CA GLY A 80 -4.78 -1.07 -10.51
C GLY A 80 -3.84 0.00 -11.09
N LEU A 81 -2.77 0.31 -10.35
CA LEU A 81 -1.71 1.22 -10.81
C LEU A 81 -0.87 0.59 -11.93
N GLU A 82 -0.43 -0.65 -11.76
CA GLU A 82 0.35 -1.36 -12.79
C GLU A 82 -0.44 -1.56 -14.08
N ALA A 83 -1.72 -1.95 -13.99
CA ALA A 83 -2.58 -2.16 -15.14
C ALA A 83 -2.79 -0.86 -15.95
N SER A 84 -3.01 0.26 -15.24
CA SER A 84 -3.23 1.56 -15.89
C SER A 84 -1.94 2.15 -16.49
N GLN A 85 -0.79 1.90 -15.86
CA GLN A 85 0.52 2.25 -16.40
C GLN A 85 0.88 1.39 -17.62
N ALA A 86 0.68 0.07 -17.55
CA ALA A 86 0.91 -0.85 -18.67
C ALA A 86 0.04 -0.45 -19.88
N GLN A 87 -1.21 -0.07 -19.65
CA GLN A 87 -2.08 0.43 -20.70
C GLN A 87 -1.55 1.73 -21.36
N ALA A 88 -1.07 2.69 -20.55
CA ALA A 88 -0.46 3.91 -21.10
C ALA A 88 0.77 3.58 -21.95
N PHE A 89 1.57 2.62 -21.49
CA PHE A 89 2.78 2.18 -22.17
C PHE A 89 2.47 1.48 -23.50
N THR A 90 1.47 0.60 -23.55
CA THR A 90 1.05 -0.05 -24.80
C THR A 90 0.64 0.96 -25.87
N PHE A 91 -0.12 2.00 -25.50
CA PHE A 91 -0.48 3.07 -26.44
C PHE A 91 0.72 3.92 -26.86
N LEU A 92 1.67 4.16 -25.95
CA LEU A 92 2.89 4.90 -26.27
C LEU A 92 3.72 4.14 -27.31
N ILE A 93 4.01 2.86 -27.07
CA ILE A 93 4.79 2.03 -27.99
C ILE A 93 4.07 1.87 -29.33
N SER A 94 2.75 1.71 -29.31
CA SER A 94 1.96 1.60 -30.54
C SER A 94 2.09 2.86 -31.41
N ASP A 95 1.97 4.06 -30.83
CA ASP A 95 2.13 5.32 -31.56
C ASP A 95 3.59 5.55 -32.02
N GLN A 96 4.59 5.14 -31.23
CA GLN A 96 6.00 5.18 -31.65
C GLN A 96 6.26 4.28 -32.86
N CYS A 97 5.75 3.06 -32.84
CA CYS A 97 5.86 2.12 -33.97
C CYS A 97 5.16 2.65 -35.23
N LEU A 98 4.14 3.51 -35.09
CA LEU A 98 3.48 4.20 -36.19
C LEU A 98 4.20 5.49 -36.63
N GLY A 99 5.37 5.79 -36.04
CA GLY A 99 6.20 6.95 -36.40
C GLY A 99 5.79 8.27 -35.73
N ALA A 100 4.90 8.25 -34.73
CA ALA A 100 4.52 9.46 -34.00
C ALA A 100 5.61 9.84 -32.98
N ASN A 101 5.98 11.14 -32.96
CA ASN A 101 6.88 11.65 -31.94
C ASN A 101 6.15 11.80 -30.59
N VAL A 102 6.52 10.96 -29.63
CA VAL A 102 5.91 10.94 -28.28
C VAL A 102 6.20 12.17 -27.43
N GLU A 103 7.29 12.88 -27.72
CA GLU A 103 7.75 14.03 -26.93
C GLU A 103 6.97 15.30 -27.30
N SER A 104 6.67 15.49 -28.59
CA SER A 104 5.95 16.65 -29.10
C SER A 104 4.44 16.40 -29.28
N ALA A 105 3.95 15.18 -29.03
CA ALA A 105 2.53 14.87 -29.14
C ALA A 105 1.76 15.60 -28.04
N GLN A 106 0.88 16.53 -28.42
CA GLN A 106 0.08 17.34 -27.50
C GLN A 106 -1.38 16.86 -27.44
N ARG A 107 -1.98 16.82 -26.25
CA ARG A 107 -3.42 16.58 -26.06
C ARG A 107 -4.24 17.85 -26.34
N PRO A 108 -5.56 17.72 -26.58
CA PRO A 108 -6.47 18.86 -26.70
C PRO A 108 -6.47 19.83 -25.51
N THR A 109 -6.01 19.37 -24.34
CA THR A 109 -5.88 20.16 -23.11
C THR A 109 -4.58 20.96 -23.02
N GLY A 110 -3.73 20.96 -24.06
CA GLY A 110 -2.48 21.73 -24.11
C GLY A 110 -1.28 21.10 -23.40
N LEU A 111 -1.43 19.89 -22.84
CA LEU A 111 -0.35 19.15 -22.17
C LEU A 111 0.12 17.94 -23.00
N GLY A 112 1.30 17.39 -22.70
CA GLY A 112 1.88 16.24 -23.41
C GLY A 112 0.98 14.98 -23.39
N LYS A 113 0.79 14.33 -24.54
CA LYS A 113 -0.12 13.19 -24.72
C LYS A 113 0.35 11.95 -23.95
N TYR A 114 1.67 11.77 -23.82
CA TYR A 114 2.29 10.59 -23.20
C TYR A 114 3.17 10.92 -22.00
N LEU A 115 3.91 12.03 -22.06
CA LEU A 115 4.87 12.46 -21.04
C LEU A 115 4.49 13.84 -20.49
N MET A 116 4.58 14.01 -19.18
CA MET A 116 4.52 15.31 -18.51
C MET A 116 5.44 15.31 -17.29
N CYS A 117 5.75 16.50 -16.78
CA CYS A 117 6.42 16.65 -15.49
C CYS A 117 5.41 16.56 -14.34
N SER A 118 5.70 15.69 -13.38
CA SER A 118 5.08 15.67 -12.05
C SER A 118 5.32 17.01 -11.32
N PRO A 119 4.53 17.37 -10.29
CA PRO A 119 4.83 18.51 -9.41
C PRO A 119 6.26 18.52 -8.85
N THR A 120 6.91 17.35 -8.75
CA THR A 120 8.31 17.19 -8.33
C THR A 120 9.32 17.16 -9.49
N ARG A 121 8.92 17.59 -10.70
CA ARG A 121 9.70 17.60 -11.95
C ARG A 121 10.23 16.24 -12.44
N LYS A 122 9.65 15.13 -11.97
CA LYS A 122 9.90 13.81 -12.56
C LYS A 122 9.06 13.63 -13.83
N ILE A 123 9.63 13.07 -14.88
CA ILE A 123 8.88 12.72 -16.10
C ILE A 123 7.98 11.52 -15.76
N VAL A 124 6.68 11.64 -16.00
CA VAL A 124 5.68 10.60 -15.71
C VAL A 124 4.87 10.22 -16.95
N LEU A 125 4.54 8.93 -17.08
CA LEU A 125 3.68 8.39 -18.13
C LEU A 125 2.22 8.65 -17.80
N LEU A 126 1.44 9.12 -18.78
CA LEU A 126 0.04 9.48 -18.54
C LEU A 126 -0.96 8.70 -19.39
N LYS A 127 -1.85 8.01 -18.69
CA LYS A 127 -3.25 7.90 -19.09
C LYS A 127 -4.08 8.87 -18.25
N GLY A 128 -5.08 9.53 -18.82
CA GLY A 128 -5.87 10.63 -18.23
C GLY A 128 -6.61 10.37 -16.89
N LYS A 129 -6.30 9.29 -16.18
CA LYS A 129 -6.76 8.99 -14.81
C LYS A 129 -5.62 8.64 -13.83
N LEU A 130 -4.36 8.51 -14.27
CA LEU A 130 -3.23 8.03 -13.44
C LEU A 130 -2.85 9.02 -12.32
N CYS A 131 -3.06 10.32 -12.51
CA CYS A 131 -2.75 11.33 -11.47
C CYS A 131 -3.66 11.30 -10.23
N THR A 132 -4.77 10.53 -10.24
CA THR A 132 -5.81 10.61 -9.19
C THR A 132 -6.18 9.23 -8.62
N PHE A 133 -5.34 8.21 -8.74
CA PHE A 133 -5.70 6.86 -8.25
C PHE A 133 -5.27 6.57 -6.79
N GLY A 134 -4.51 7.47 -6.15
CA GLY A 134 -3.93 7.20 -4.82
C GLY A 134 -4.79 7.54 -3.59
N ILE A 135 -5.92 8.26 -3.72
CA ILE A 135 -6.63 8.81 -2.54
C ILE A 135 -8.15 8.52 -2.53
N CYS A 136 -8.77 8.13 -3.65
CA CYS A 136 -10.23 8.14 -3.77
C CYS A 136 -10.97 6.87 -3.30
N VAL A 137 -10.27 5.80 -2.87
CA VAL A 137 -10.90 4.52 -2.49
C VAL A 137 -11.00 4.30 -0.97
N LEU A 138 -10.37 5.17 -0.16
CA LEU A 138 -10.34 5.03 1.31
C LEU A 138 -11.36 5.91 2.06
N LEU A 139 -12.16 6.70 1.34
CA LEU A 139 -13.13 7.67 1.90
C LEU A 139 -14.52 7.60 1.25
N GLY A 140 -14.80 6.52 0.51
CA GLY A 140 -16.12 6.23 -0.07
C GLY A 140 -16.93 5.28 0.81
#